data_AF-A0A420HCM5-F1
#
_entry.id   AF-A0A420HCM5-F1
#
_cell.length_a   1.000
_cell.length_b   1.000
_cell.length_c   1.000
_cell.angle_alpha   90.00
_cell.angle_beta   90.00
_cell.angle_gamma   90.00
#
_symmetry.space_group_name_H-M   'P 1'
#
loop_
_entity.id
_entity.type
_entity.pdbx_description
1 polymer ?
#
loop_
_entity_poly.entity_id
_entity_poly.type
_entity_poly.pdbx_seq_one_letter_code
_entity_poly.pdbx_strand_id
1 'polypeptide(L)'
;MEVYISQPTRLDIGYKTCQFRDNTLWEQFREDFEGWKKETFEKADSKALRLLREHLRTNGVWTAKKQGVSMAGSLAQIVEDEKEHQWTVEEIESQLNEGSFNSKHGQPISSRGTNF
;
A
#
# COMPACT_ATOMS: atom_id res chain seq x y z
N MET A 1 -35.81 12.20 -24.22
CA MET A 1 -34.78 12.76 -23.31
C MET A 1 -34.03 11.57 -22.77
N GLU A 2 -32.89 11.22 -23.37
CA GLU A 2 -32.06 10.13 -22.88
C GLU A 2 -31.14 10.68 -21.80
N VAL A 3 -31.26 10.12 -20.60
CA VAL A 3 -30.47 10.50 -19.44
C VAL A 3 -29.12 9.80 -19.59
N TYR A 4 -28.08 10.55 -19.96
CA TYR A 4 -26.69 10.10 -19.90
C TYR A 4 -26.27 9.93 -18.44
N ILE A 5 -26.57 8.76 -17.86
CA ILE A 5 -25.94 8.32 -16.63
C ILE A 5 -24.51 7.90 -16.98
N SER A 6 -23.58 8.84 -16.74
CA SER A 6 -22.14 8.60 -16.75
C SER A 6 -21.82 7.40 -15.86
N GLN A 7 -21.45 6.28 -16.46
CA GLN A 7 -21.01 5.10 -15.74
C GLN A 7 -19.81 5.51 -14.87
N PRO A 8 -19.81 5.22 -13.55
CA PRO A 8 -18.64 5.44 -12.73
C PRO A 8 -17.50 4.61 -13.33
N THR A 9 -16.36 5.24 -13.60
CA THR A 9 -15.19 4.53 -14.09
C THR A 9 -14.79 3.47 -13.08
N ARG A 10 -14.32 2.32 -13.57
CA ARG A 10 -13.92 1.14 -12.77
C ARG A 10 -12.94 1.49 -11.63
N LEU A 11 -12.19 2.59 -11.78
CA LEU A 11 -11.28 3.14 -10.77
C LEU A 11 -11.99 3.70 -9.52
N ASP A 12 -13.16 4.33 -9.64
CA ASP A 12 -13.80 5.05 -8.52
C ASP A 12 -14.55 4.13 -7.55
N ILE A 13 -15.03 2.97 -8.02
CA ILE A 13 -15.78 2.02 -7.19
C ILE A 13 -14.82 1.16 -6.37
N GLY A 14 -13.71 0.69 -6.96
CA GLY A 14 -12.79 -0.24 -6.30
C GLY A 14 -12.15 0.33 -5.03
N TYR A 15 -11.54 1.52 -5.11
CA TYR A 15 -10.74 2.06 -4.00
C TYR A 15 -11.55 2.53 -2.78
N LYS A 16 -12.83 2.89 -2.96
CA LYS A 16 -13.70 3.33 -1.84
C LYS A 16 -14.56 2.23 -1.26
N THR A 17 -14.86 1.16 -2.00
CA THR A 17 -15.77 0.08 -1.53
C THR A 17 -15.04 -1.21 -1.20
N CYS A 18 -13.91 -1.48 -1.84
CA CYS A 18 -13.09 -2.63 -1.51
C CYS A 18 -12.05 -2.17 -0.48
N GLN A 19 -12.16 -2.64 0.77
CA GLN A 19 -11.15 -2.43 1.81
C GLN A 19 -9.87 -3.23 1.47
N PHE A 20 -9.25 -2.91 0.33
CA PHE A 20 -8.04 -3.57 -0.13
C PHE A 20 -6.94 -3.34 0.90
N ARG A 21 -6.28 -4.43 1.30
CA ARG A 21 -5.20 -4.45 2.28
C ARG A 21 -4.24 -5.58 1.95
N ASP A 22 -3.04 -5.49 2.52
CA ASP A 22 -1.97 -6.46 2.36
C ASP A 22 -1.71 -6.75 0.85
N ASN A 23 -1.50 -8.01 0.50
CA ASN A 23 -1.24 -8.46 -0.86
C ASN A 23 -2.25 -7.95 -1.92
N THR A 24 -3.56 -7.91 -1.63
CA THR A 24 -4.53 -7.44 -2.64
C THR A 24 -4.35 -5.96 -2.98
N LEU A 25 -3.97 -5.13 -2.00
CA LEU A 25 -3.64 -3.73 -2.25
C LEU A 25 -2.31 -3.61 -3.01
N TRP A 26 -1.34 -4.48 -2.70
CA TRP A 26 -0.07 -4.54 -3.41
C TRP A 26 -0.24 -4.91 -4.88
N GLU A 27 -0.99 -5.97 -5.21
CA GLU A 27 -1.29 -6.39 -6.58
C GLU A 27 -1.97 -5.28 -7.38
N GLN A 28 -3.04 -4.69 -6.83
CA GLN A 28 -3.76 -3.60 -7.51
C GLN A 28 -2.87 -2.38 -7.74
N PHE A 29 -2.02 -2.03 -6.77
CA PHE A 29 -1.08 -0.93 -6.92
C PHE A 29 -0.08 -1.21 -8.06
N ARG A 30 0.40 -2.45 -8.19
CA ARG A 30 1.32 -2.81 -9.28
C ARG A 30 0.64 -2.76 -10.64
N GLU A 31 -0.60 -3.23 -10.75
CA GLU A 31 -1.38 -3.17 -12.00
C GLU A 31 -1.64 -1.72 -12.42
N ASP A 32 -2.07 -0.87 -11.49
CA ASP A 32 -2.44 0.52 -11.80
C ASP A 32 -1.23 1.38 -12.20
N PHE A 33 -0.05 1.08 -11.65
CA PHE A 33 1.19 1.80 -11.90
C PHE A 33 2.18 0.99 -12.74
N GLU A 34 1.72 -0.04 -13.46
CA GLU A 34 2.59 -0.88 -14.30
C GLU A 34 3.42 -0.01 -15.27
N GLY A 35 4.74 -0.26 -15.29
CA GLY A 35 5.68 0.50 -16.13
C GLY A 35 6.10 1.87 -15.58
N TRP A 36 5.56 2.31 -14.43
CA TRP A 36 6.06 3.51 -13.76
C TRP A 36 7.41 3.25 -13.12
N LYS A 37 8.39 4.09 -13.47
CA LYS A 37 9.73 4.09 -12.88
C LYS A 37 9.87 5.22 -11.88
N LYS A 38 10.96 5.21 -11.13
CA LYS A 38 11.32 6.28 -10.18
C LYS A 38 11.17 7.68 -10.78
N GLU A 39 11.66 7.89 -12.00
CA GLU A 39 11.58 9.17 -12.71
C GLU A 39 10.14 9.64 -12.99
N THR A 40 9.21 8.70 -13.18
CA THR A 40 7.78 9.00 -13.37
C THR A 40 7.18 9.48 -12.06
N PHE A 41 7.47 8.79 -10.95
CA PHE A 41 7.03 9.20 -9.62
C PHE A 41 7.67 10.51 -9.17
N GLU A 42 8.91 10.82 -9.53
CA GLU A 42 9.58 12.08 -9.18
C GLU A 42 8.90 13.32 -9.80
N LYS A 43 8.15 13.14 -10.89
CA LYS A 43 7.36 14.22 -11.51
C LYS A 43 6.05 14.49 -10.76
N ALA A 44 5.61 13.57 -9.90
CA ALA A 44 4.38 13.70 -9.14
C ALA A 44 4.55 14.64 -7.94
N ASP A 45 3.43 15.17 -7.45
CA ASP A 45 3.43 16.04 -6.28
C ASP A 45 3.93 15.29 -5.03
N SER A 46 4.89 15.91 -4.33
CA SER A 46 5.53 15.32 -3.14
C SER A 46 4.57 15.04 -1.98
N LYS A 47 3.50 15.83 -1.82
CA LYS A 47 2.48 15.58 -0.79
C LYS A 47 1.61 14.39 -1.18
N ALA A 48 1.24 14.30 -2.47
CA ALA A 48 0.51 13.14 -2.98
C ALA A 48 1.30 11.84 -2.79
N LEU A 49 2.60 11.82 -3.10
CA LEU A 49 3.46 10.66 -2.87
C LEU A 49 3.55 10.27 -1.39
N ARG A 50 3.62 11.27 -0.49
CA ARG A 50 3.63 11.02 0.96
C ARG A 50 2.33 10.37 1.42
N LEU A 51 1.19 10.91 1.03
CA LEU A 51 -0.13 10.38 1.39
C LEU A 51 -0.33 8.97 0.85
N LEU A 52 0.05 8.74 -0.41
CA LEU A 52 -0.02 7.42 -1.05
C LEU A 52 0.82 6.39 -0.28
N ARG A 53 2.05 6.74 0.06
CA ARG A 53 2.94 5.87 0.83
C ARG A 53 2.42 5.57 2.23
N GLU A 54 1.88 6.58 2.93
CA GLU A 54 1.25 6.39 4.25
C GLU A 54 0.02 5.49 4.13
N HIS A 55 -0.79 5.64 3.09
CA HIS A 55 -1.95 4.78 2.84
C HIS A 55 -1.56 3.32 2.57
N LEU A 56 -0.54 3.08 1.73
CA LEU A 56 -0.02 1.74 1.47
C LEU A 56 0.47 1.07 2.76
N ARG A 57 1.31 1.76 3.55
CA ARG A 57 1.86 1.21 4.80
C ARG A 57 0.81 0.94 5.85
N THR A 58 -0.14 1.85 6.05
CA THR A 58 -1.20 1.68 7.04
C THR A 58 -2.15 0.55 6.69
N ASN A 59 -2.24 0.15 5.42
CA ASN A 59 -3.05 -0.98 4.95
C ASN A 59 -2.22 -2.24 4.63
N GLY A 60 -1.00 -2.36 5.17
CA GLY A 60 -0.24 -3.62 5.13
C GLY A 60 0.74 -3.79 3.97
N VAL A 61 0.89 -2.81 3.08
CA VAL A 61 1.90 -2.85 2.01
C VAL A 61 3.19 -2.21 2.50
N TRP A 62 4.26 -3.00 2.56
CA TRP A 62 5.54 -2.51 3.06
C TRP A 62 6.17 -1.53 2.08
N THR A 63 6.72 -0.43 2.59
CA THR A 63 7.50 0.54 1.79
C THR A 63 8.77 0.94 2.53
N ALA A 64 9.93 0.94 1.88
CA ALA A 64 11.20 1.21 2.54
C ALA A 64 11.24 2.60 3.18
N LYS A 65 11.39 2.70 4.52
CA LYS A 65 11.55 3.96 5.31
C LYS A 65 13.01 4.29 5.65
N LYS A 66 13.96 3.81 4.87
CA LYS A 66 15.40 4.00 5.14
C LYS A 66 15.89 5.37 4.68
N GLN A 67 16.81 5.95 5.44
CA GLN A 67 17.51 7.18 5.07
C GLN A 67 18.26 6.96 3.76
N GLY A 68 18.13 7.88 2.79
CA GLY A 68 18.71 7.75 1.44
C GLY A 68 17.78 7.13 0.39
N VAL A 69 16.62 6.58 0.77
CA VAL A 69 15.59 6.15 -0.19
C VAL A 69 14.55 7.25 -0.36
N SER A 70 14.49 7.83 -1.56
CA SER A 70 13.45 8.80 -1.94
C SER A 70 12.05 8.15 -1.94
N MET A 71 10.99 8.92 -1.65
CA MET A 71 9.60 8.43 -1.71
C MET A 71 9.26 7.83 -3.08
N ALA A 72 9.63 8.52 -4.15
CA ALA A 72 9.47 8.04 -5.52
C ALA A 72 10.19 6.70 -5.76
N GLY A 73 11.43 6.58 -5.27
CA GLY A 73 12.19 5.32 -5.33
C GLY A 73 11.52 4.18 -4.55
N SER A 74 10.99 4.45 -3.36
CA SER A 74 10.29 3.42 -2.58
C SER A 74 8.99 2.96 -3.24
N LEU A 75 8.26 3.83 -3.94
CA LEU A 75 7.03 3.47 -4.65
C LEU A 75 7.33 2.73 -5.95
N ALA A 76 8.35 3.17 -6.69
CA ALA A 76 8.82 2.48 -7.89
C ALA A 76 9.29 1.06 -7.58
N GLN A 77 9.98 0.87 -6.45
CA GLN A 77 10.40 -0.46 -6.03
C GLN A 77 9.22 -1.41 -5.84
N ILE A 78 8.10 -0.94 -5.27
CA ILE A 78 6.89 -1.78 -5.09
C ILE A 78 6.34 -2.24 -6.45
N VAL A 79 6.36 -1.36 -7.45
CA VAL A 79 5.92 -1.67 -8.82
C VAL A 79 6.84 -2.70 -9.48
N GLU A 80 8.16 -2.54 -9.31
CA GLU A 80 9.18 -3.40 -9.92
C GLU A 80 9.32 -4.76 -9.22
N ASP A 81 9.13 -4.82 -7.90
CA ASP A 81 9.34 -6.02 -7.10
C ASP A 81 8.40 -7.15 -7.55
N GLU A 82 8.95 -8.33 -7.82
CA GLU A 82 8.17 -9.50 -8.23
C GLU A 82 7.35 -10.10 -7.08
N LYS A 83 7.72 -9.81 -5.83
CA LYS A 83 7.10 -10.37 -4.62
C LYS A 83 6.95 -9.30 -3.57
N GLU A 84 5.80 -9.30 -2.90
CA GLU A 84 5.56 -8.45 -1.73
C GLU A 84 6.59 -8.76 -0.62
N HIS A 85 7.14 -7.72 -0.03
CA HIS A 85 8.03 -7.85 1.12
C HIS A 85 7.29 -8.43 2.33
N GLN A 86 7.90 -9.44 2.96
CA GLN A 86 7.36 -10.00 4.19
C GLN A 86 7.78 -9.16 5.38
N TRP A 87 6.79 -8.56 6.05
CA TRP A 87 7.00 -7.81 7.28
C TRP A 87 7.70 -8.65 8.36
N THR A 88 8.77 -8.11 8.94
CA THR A 88 9.34 -8.67 10.18
C THR A 88 8.53 -8.22 11.40
N VAL A 89 8.72 -8.90 12.54
CA VAL A 89 8.03 -8.54 13.79
C VAL A 89 8.38 -7.11 14.22
N GLU A 90 9.65 -6.74 14.09
CA GLU A 90 10.15 -5.40 14.43
C GLU A 90 9.53 -4.32 13.54
N GLU A 91 9.32 -4.61 12.25
CA GLU A 91 8.68 -3.69 11.31
C GLU A 91 7.19 -3.50 11.62
N ILE A 92 6.50 -4.57 12.01
CA ILE A 92 5.10 -4.54 12.45
C ILE A 92 4.97 -3.72 13.72
N GLU A 93 5.81 -3.99 14.73
CA GLU A 93 5.82 -3.25 15.99
C GLU A 93 6.12 -1.77 15.77
N SER A 94 7.10 -1.44 14.92
CA SER A 94 7.38 -0.07 14.54
C SER A 94 6.17 0.61 13.88
N GLN A 95 5.43 -0.09 13.02
CA GLN A 95 4.27 0.48 12.33
C GLN A 95 3.06 0.64 13.27
N LEU A 96 2.84 -0.30 14.19
CA LEU A 96 1.82 -0.20 15.24
C LEU A 96 2.10 0.98 16.18
N ASN A 97 3.36 1.25 16.50
CA ASN A 97 3.76 2.40 17.32
C ASN A 97 3.54 3.75 16.61
N GLU A 98 3.49 3.77 15.26
CA GLU A 98 3.22 4.99 14.49
C GLU A 98 1.72 5.33 14.39
N GLY A 99 0.81 4.43 14.75
CA GLY A 99 -0.63 4.67 14.75
C GLY A 99 -1.46 3.52 14.16
N SER A 100 -2.42 3.85 13.30
CA SER A 100 -3.35 2.86 12.75
C SER A 100 -2.65 1.89 11.78
N PHE A 101 -2.78 0.59 12.02
CA PHE A 101 -2.31 -0.45 11.11
C PHE A 101 -3.45 -1.42 10.78
N ASN A 102 -4.12 -1.17 9.66
CA ASN A 102 -5.22 -1.95 9.11
C ASN A 102 -4.70 -3.11 8.25
N SER A 103 -3.99 -4.03 8.89
CA SER A 103 -3.35 -5.17 8.23
C SER A 103 -3.55 -6.44 9.03
N LYS A 104 -3.62 -7.60 8.34
CA LYS A 104 -3.59 -8.92 9.02
C LYS A 104 -2.32 -9.12 9.86
N HIS A 105 -1.25 -8.38 9.54
CA HIS A 105 0.03 -8.42 10.26
C HIS A 105 -0.04 -7.77 11.64
N GLY A 106 -1.01 -6.88 11.90
CA GLY A 106 -1.16 -6.16 13.18
C GLY A 106 -1.84 -6.94 14.31
N GLN A 107 -2.21 -8.20 14.08
CA GLN A 107 -2.81 -9.04 15.12
C GLN A 107 -1.77 -9.38 16.21
N PRO A 108 -2.05 -9.14 17.50
CA PRO A 108 -1.17 -9.58 18.57
C PRO A 108 -0.92 -11.10 18.47
N ILE A 109 0.35 -11.49 18.58
CA ILE A 109 0.81 -12.89 18.56
C ILE A 109 0.10 -13.76 19.63
N SER A 110 -0.58 -13.12 20.61
CA SER A 110 -1.40 -13.74 21.66
C SER A 110 -2.57 -14.62 21.17
N SER A 111 -2.86 -14.68 19.87
CA SER A 111 -3.88 -15.61 19.34
C SER A 111 -3.32 -16.99 18.92
N ARG A 112 -2.01 -17.23 19.04
CA ARG A 112 -1.45 -18.59 18.95
C ARG A 112 -1.73 -19.32 20.25
N GLY A 113 -2.98 -19.79 20.37
CA GLY A 113 -3.41 -20.65 21.45
C GLY A 113 -2.41 -21.78 21.66
N THR A 114 -1.91 -21.85 22.89
CA THR A 114 -1.59 -23.10 23.57
C THR A 114 -2.67 -24.12 23.27
N ASN A 115 -2.32 -25.19 22.56
CA ASN A 115 -3.00 -26.47 22.60
C ASN A 115 -2.01 -27.49 22.03
N PHE A 116 -1.26 -28.17 22.91
CA PHE A 116 -1.30 -29.62 23.13
C PHE A 116 -0.48 -29.95 24.38
#